data_AF-A0A0V0RAK6-F1
#
_entry.id   AF-A0A0V0RAK6-F1
#
_cell.length_a   1.000
_cell.length_b   1.000
_cell.length_c   1.000
_cell.angle_alpha   90.00
_cell.angle_beta   90.00
_cell.angle_gamma   90.00
#
_symmetry.space_group_name_H-M   'P 1'
#
loop_
_entity.id
_entity.type
_entity.pdbx_description
1 polymer ?
#
loop_
_entity_poly.entity_id
_entity_poly.type
_entity_poly.pdbx_seq_one_letter_code
_entity_poly.pdbx_strand_id
1 'polypeptide(L)' 'LQGTSRPTRYHVLFDESNMDANAMQSITYYLCHLYGRCARSVSIPAPVYFADLVCARARYHVLAALNSGLVEKYS' A
#
# COMPACT_ATOMS: atom_id res chain seq x y z
N LEU A 1 -20.03 4.17 5.90
CA LEU A 1 -19.17 5.36 5.83
C LEU A 1 -19.42 6.12 7.12
N GLN A 2 -18.57 5.96 8.12
CA GLN A 2 -18.83 6.50 9.46
C GLN A 2 -17.61 7.30 9.90
N GLY A 3 -17.85 8.50 10.42
CA GLY A 3 -16.80 9.46 10.82
C GLY A 3 -16.54 10.55 9.79
N THR A 4 -15.58 11.42 10.11
CA THR A 4 -15.11 12.52 9.25
C THR A 4 -14.00 12.06 8.31
N SER A 5 -13.98 12.60 7.10
CA SER A 5 -12.92 12.29 6.12
C SER A 5 -11.54 12.70 6.65
N ARG A 6 -10.58 11.78 6.60
CA ARG A 6 -9.17 12.06 6.88
C ARG A 6 -8.40 12.15 5.56
N PRO A 7 -7.95 13.35 5.14
CA PRO A 7 -7.19 13.50 3.91
C PRO A 7 -5.79 12.91 4.06
N THR A 8 -5.29 12.29 3.00
CA THR A 8 -3.94 11.73 2.93
C THR A 8 -2.96 12.82 2.48
N ARG A 9 -1.82 12.94 3.17
CA ARG A 9 -0.75 13.88 2.81
C ARG A 9 0.31 13.17 1.97
N TYR A 10 0.49 13.61 0.74
CA TYR A 10 1.51 13.07 -0.17
C TYR A 10 2.73 13.99 -0.22
N HIS A 11 3.92 13.41 -0.17
CA HIS A 11 5.20 14.09 -0.35
C HIS A 11 5.99 13.39 -1.45
N VAL A 12 6.45 14.16 -2.43
CA VAL A 12 7.37 13.66 -3.46
C VAL A 12 8.78 13.73 -2.87
N LEU A 13 9.39 12.57 -2.65
CA LEU A 13 10.75 12.47 -2.11
C LEU A 13 11.80 12.52 -3.22
N PHE A 14 11.45 12.01 -4.39
CA PHE A 14 12.34 11.88 -5.54
C PHE A 14 11.52 11.80 -6.83
N ASP A 15 11.93 12.53 -7.86
CA ASP A 15 11.32 12.52 -9.18
C ASP A 15 12.38 12.76 -10.27
N GLU A 16 12.56 11.78 -11.16
CA GLU A 16 13.44 11.87 -12.34
C GLU A 16 12.67 12.21 -13.63
N SER A 17 11.34 12.03 -13.60
CA SER A 17 10.47 12.21 -14.76
C SER A 17 10.00 13.66 -14.93
N ASN A 18 10.38 14.55 -14.00
CA ASN A 18 10.01 15.97 -13.95
C ASN A 18 8.49 16.16 -14.14
N MET A 19 7.71 15.39 -13.39
CA MET A 19 6.26 15.35 -13.51
C MET A 19 5.63 16.61 -12.92
N ASP A 20 4.62 17.15 -13.60
CA ASP A 20 3.83 18.25 -13.07
C ASP A 20 3.05 17.81 -11.81
N ALA A 21 2.88 18.74 -10.87
CA ALA A 21 2.17 18.49 -9.63
C ALA A 21 0.70 18.06 -9.88
N ASN A 22 0.04 18.61 -10.92
CA ASN A 22 -1.32 18.23 -11.27
C ASN A 22 -1.39 16.81 -11.85
N ALA A 23 -0.37 16.41 -12.61
CA ALA A 23 -0.27 15.05 -13.12
C ALA A 23 -0.12 14.05 -11.96
N MET A 24 0.75 14.34 -10.99
CA MET A 24 0.93 13.50 -9.79
C MET A 24 -0.34 13.40 -8.95
N GLN A 25 -1.07 14.50 -8.76
CA GLN A 25 -2.36 14.49 -8.08
C GLN A 25 -3.42 13.66 -8.82
N SER A 26 -3.45 13.76 -10.16
CA SER A 26 -4.38 12.97 -10.99
C SER A 26 -4.08 11.47 -10.91
N ILE A 27 -2.80 11.09 -11.03
CA ILE A 27 -2.37 9.68 -10.93
C ILE A 27 -2.76 9.11 -9.57
N THR A 28 -2.41 9.79 -8.48
CA THR A 28 -2.75 9.34 -7.11
C THR A 28 -4.26 9.21 -6.92
N TYR A 29 -5.05 10.16 -7.46
CA TYR A 29 -6.51 10.09 -7.44
C TYR A 29 -7.04 8.86 -8.21
N TYR A 30 -6.56 8.59 -9.42
CA TYR A 30 -6.99 7.42 -10.19
C TYR A 30 -6.60 6.11 -9.51
N LEU A 31 -5.40 6.03 -8.91
CA LEU A 31 -4.97 4.85 -8.17
C LEU A 31 -5.85 4.53 -6.96
N CYS A 32 -6.51 5.52 -6.35
CA CYS A 32 -7.48 5.29 -5.28
C CYS A 32 -8.77 4.59 -5.76
N HIS A 33 -9.03 4.54 -7.08
CA HIS A 33 -10.19 3.87 -7.68
C HIS A 33 -9.88 2.45 -8.16
N LEU A 34 -8.60 2.05 -8.20
CA LEU A 34 -8.17 0.73 -8.67
C LEU A 34 -8.25 -0.38 -7.60
N TYR A 35 -8.83 -0.10 -6.42
CA TYR A 35 -8.85 -1.07 -5.35
C TYR A 35 -9.91 -2.16 -5.59
N GLY A 36 -9.48 -3.30 -6.16
CA GLY A 36 -10.38 -4.37 -6.61
C GLY A 36 -11.20 -5.11 -5.54
N ARG A 37 -11.08 -4.78 -4.25
CA ARG A 37 -11.90 -5.39 -3.18
C ARG A 37 -13.16 -4.59 -2.85
N CYS A 38 -13.29 -3.36 -3.32
CA CYS A 38 -14.54 -2.61 -3.20
C CYS A 38 -14.81 -1.75 -4.44
N ALA A 39 -16.08 -1.56 -4.78
CA ALA A 39 -16.50 -0.70 -5.90
C ALA A 39 -16.50 0.81 -5.52
N ARG A 40 -15.69 1.20 -4.54
CA ARG A 40 -15.64 2.57 -4.01
C ARG A 40 -14.20 3.05 -3.98
N SER A 41 -14.00 4.36 -4.10
CA SER A 41 -12.69 4.94 -3.90
C SER A 41 -12.24 4.78 -2.45
N VAL A 42 -10.95 4.51 -2.28
CA VAL A 42 -10.28 4.43 -0.98
C VAL A 42 -9.48 5.70 -0.69
N SER A 43 -9.12 5.94 0.57
CA SER A 43 -8.42 7.16 0.99
C SER A 43 -6.94 7.20 0.61
N ILE A 44 -6.34 6.07 0.29
CA ILE A 44 -4.91 5.89 -0.02
C ILE A 44 -4.81 5.07 -1.31
N PRO A 45 -3.78 5.25 -2.18
CA PRO A 45 -3.71 4.54 -3.45
C PRO A 45 -3.74 3.01 -3.27
N ALA A 46 -4.43 2.31 -4.18
CA ALA A 46 -4.52 0.85 -4.18
C ALA A 46 -3.19 0.11 -3.95
N PRO A 47 -2.04 0.48 -4.58
CA PRO A 47 -0.78 -0.22 -4.36
C PRO A 47 -0.28 -0.15 -2.91
N VAL A 48 -0.47 0.98 -2.22
CA VAL A 48 -0.07 1.14 -0.81
C VAL A 48 -0.91 0.24 0.08
N TYR A 49 -2.22 0.19 -0.16
CA TYR A 49 -3.12 -0.71 0.55
C TYR A 49 -2.75 -2.18 0.36
N PHE A 50 -2.35 -2.57 -0.86
CA PHE A 50 -1.91 -3.94 -1.13
C PHE A 50 -0.59 -4.26 -0.42
N ALA A 51 0.36 -3.32 -0.36
CA ALA A 51 1.59 -3.49 0.39
C ALA A 51 1.30 -3.77 1.87
N ASP A 52 0.41 -3.00 2.51
CA ASP A 52 0.04 -3.20 3.91
C ASP A 52 -0.59 -4.60 4.15
N LEU A 53 -1.46 -5.04 3.24
CA LEU A 53 -2.08 -6.36 3.30
C LEU A 53 -1.06 -7.49 3.16
N VAL A 54 -0.10 -7.33 2.25
CA VAL A 54 1.00 -8.28 2.05
C VAL A 54 1.90 -8.31 3.28
N CYS A 55 2.29 -7.16 3.84
CA CYS A 55 3.10 -7.07 5.05
C CYS A 55 2.39 -7.72 6.25
N ALA A 56 1.10 -7.46 6.43
CA ALA A 56 0.29 -8.10 7.47
C ALA A 56 0.29 -9.63 7.32
N ARG A 57 0.20 -10.14 6.08
CA ARG A 57 0.24 -11.58 5.80
C ARG A 57 1.64 -12.18 5.94
N ALA A 58 2.67 -11.47 5.49
CA ALA A 58 4.07 -11.89 5.54
C ALA A 58 4.50 -12.19 6.99
N ARG A 59 4.02 -11.40 7.97
CA ARG A 59 4.26 -11.65 9.39
C ARG A 59 3.89 -13.08 9.82
N TYR A 60 2.76 -13.61 9.35
CA TYR A 60 2.35 -14.98 9.68
C TYR A 60 3.26 -16.02 9.01
N HIS A 61 3.69 -15.78 7.78
CA HIS A 61 4.62 -16.67 7.08
C HIS A 61 5.99 -16.71 7.75
N VAL A 62 6.51 -15.57 8.20
CA VAL A 62 7.77 -15.49 8.95
C VAL A 62 7.66 -16.21 10.29
N LEU A 63 6.59 -15.97 11.05
CA LEU A 63 6.38 -16.67 12.33
C LEU A 63 6.22 -18.18 12.15
N ALA A 64 5.51 -18.62 11.13
CA ALA A 64 5.37 -20.05 10.81
C ALA A 64 6.72 -20.68 10.42
N ALA A 65 7.55 -19.97 9.63
CA ALA A 65 8.88 -20.43 9.25
C ALA A 65 9.84 -20.54 10.45
N LEU A 66 9.76 -19.60 11.39
CA LEU A 66 10.52 -19.64 12.65
C LEU A 66 10.07 -20.82 13.54
N ASN A 67 8.76 -20.99 13.72
CA ASN A 67 8.21 -22.06 14.58
C ASN A 67 8.39 -23.46 13.99
N SER A 68 8.62 -23.58 12.69
CA SER A 68 8.84 -24.86 12.00
C SER A 68 10.32 -25.30 11.96
N GLY A 69 11.24 -24.52 12.57
CA GLY A 69 12.67 -24.83 12.59
C GLY A 69 13.35 -24.74 11.21
N LEU A 70 12.67 -24.20 10.20
CA LEU A 70 13.20 -24.09 8.84
C LEU A 70 14.35 -23.08 8.74
N VAL A 71 14.43 -22.10 9.64
CA VAL A 71 15.50 -21.10 9.65
C VAL A 71 16.86 -21.71 10.03
N GLU A 72 16.89 -22.74 10.89
CA GLU A 72 18.14 -23.46 11.22
C GLU A 72 18.63 -24.35 10.07
N LYS A 73 17.77 -24.71 9.11
CA LYS A 73 18.13 -25.56 7.97
C LYS A 73 18.80 -24.82 6.81
N TYR A 74 18.74 -23.49 6.80
CA TYR A 74 19.30 -22.64 5.73
C TYR A 74 20.28 -21.58 6.26
N SER A 75 20.69 -21.68 7.53
CA SER A 75 21.86 -20.98 8.09
C SER A 75 23.09 -21.90 8.02
#